data_AF-A0A1B0GVI2-F1
#
_entry.id   AF-A0A1B0GVI2-F1
#
_cell.length_a   1.000
_cell.length_b   1.000
_cell.length_c   1.000
_cell.angle_alpha   90.00
_cell.angle_beta   90.00
_cell.angle_gamma   90.00
#
_symmetry.space_group_name_H-M   'P 1'
#
loop_
_entity.id
_entity.type
_entity.pdbx_description
1 polymer ?
#
loop_
_entity_poly.entity_id
_entity_poly.type
_entity_poly.pdbx_seq_one_letter_code
_entity_poly.pdbx_strand_id
1 'polypeptide(L)'
;FFMMNIFVGFVIVTFQEQGEKEYKNCELDKNQRQCVEYALKARPLRRYIPKNPYQYKFWYVVNSSPFEYMMFVLIMLNTLCLAMQHYEQSKMFNDAMDILNMVFTGVFTVEMVLKVIAFKPKALPYVALLIAMLFFIYAVIGMQMFGKVAMRDNNQINRNNNFQTFPQAVLLLFRCATGEAWQEIMLACLPGKLCDPESDYNPGEEYTCGSNFAIVYFISFYM
;
A
#
# COMPACT_ATOMS: atom_id res chain seq x y z
N PHE A 1 16.62 42.92 -1.08
CA PHE A 1 15.94 42.97 -2.39
C PHE A 1 16.94 43.13 -3.54
N PHE A 2 17.72 44.22 -3.61
CA PHE A 2 18.72 44.45 -4.68
C PHE A 2 19.76 43.33 -4.83
N MET A 3 20.38 42.89 -3.73
CA MET A 3 21.38 41.80 -3.75
C MET A 3 20.82 40.45 -4.23
N MET A 4 19.56 40.16 -3.93
CA MET A 4 18.92 38.91 -4.36
C MET A 4 18.68 38.92 -5.88
N ASN A 5 18.26 40.05 -6.45
CA ASN A 5 18.04 40.19 -7.89
C ASN A 5 19.36 40.11 -8.67
N ILE A 6 20.46 40.66 -8.13
CA ILE A 6 21.80 40.51 -8.72
C ILE A 6 22.25 39.05 -8.71
N PHE A 7 22.07 38.35 -7.59
CA PHE A 7 22.44 36.94 -7.48
C PHE A 7 21.65 36.06 -8.43
N VAL A 8 20.33 36.23 -8.50
CA VAL A 8 19.46 35.51 -9.44
C VAL A 8 19.85 35.80 -10.90
N GLY A 9 20.14 37.06 -11.23
CA GLY A 9 20.63 37.45 -12.56
C GLY A 9 21.95 36.77 -12.93
N PHE A 10 22.93 36.73 -12.00
CA PHE A 10 24.21 36.05 -12.20
C PHE A 10 24.03 34.54 -12.43
N VAL A 11 23.18 33.88 -11.64
CA VAL A 11 22.88 32.45 -11.79
C VAL A 11 22.23 32.17 -13.13
N ILE A 12 21.25 32.96 -13.57
CA ILE A 12 20.59 32.77 -14.87
C ILE A 12 21.60 32.91 -16.02
N VAL A 13 22.43 33.96 -16.00
CA VAL A 13 23.41 34.21 -17.05
C VAL A 13 24.46 33.10 -17.09
N THR A 14 24.95 32.64 -15.94
CA THR A 14 25.92 31.54 -15.88
C THR A 14 25.32 30.21 -16.37
N PHE A 15 24.07 29.90 -16.04
CA PHE A 15 23.37 28.72 -16.58
C PHE A 15 23.13 28.81 -18.10
N GLN A 16 22.78 29.99 -18.61
CA GLN A 16 22.63 30.21 -20.06
C GLN A 16 23.98 30.03 -20.77
N GLU A 17 25.05 30.60 -20.24
CA GLU A 17 26.38 30.49 -20.83
C GLU A 17 26.94 29.05 -20.78
N GLN A 18 26.68 28.32 -19.70
CA GLN A 18 27.01 26.89 -19.61
C GLN A 18 26.20 26.05 -20.59
N GLY A 19 24.89 26.33 -20.71
CA GLY A 19 24.03 25.72 -21.71
C GLY A 19 24.57 25.94 -23.11
N GLU A 20 24.81 27.18 -23.52
CA GLU A 20 25.33 27.53 -24.86
C GLU A 20 26.71 26.92 -25.15
N LYS A 21 27.59 26.79 -24.16
CA LYS A 21 28.90 26.13 -24.31
C LYS A 21 28.79 24.63 -24.54
N GLU A 22 27.82 23.95 -23.92
CA GLU A 22 27.59 22.52 -24.14
C GLU A 22 27.14 22.22 -25.59
N TYR A 23 26.52 23.19 -26.26
CA TYR A 23 25.97 23.04 -27.62
C TYR A 23 26.84 23.65 -28.73
N LYS A 24 27.97 24.33 -28.42
CA LYS A 24 28.77 25.12 -29.38
C LYS A 24 29.33 24.34 -30.58
N ASN A 25 29.46 23.01 -30.47
CA ASN A 25 30.01 22.13 -31.51
C ASN A 25 29.08 20.98 -31.92
N CYS A 26 27.79 21.04 -31.55
CA CYS A 26 26.82 20.03 -31.96
C CYS A 26 25.98 20.55 -33.13
N GLU A 27 25.86 19.77 -34.19
CA GLU A 27 24.99 20.07 -35.35
C GLU A 27 23.50 20.06 -34.98
N LEU A 28 23.14 19.46 -33.84
CA LEU A 28 21.76 19.31 -33.37
C LEU A 28 21.40 20.30 -32.26
N ASP A 29 20.23 20.94 -32.40
CA ASP A 29 19.61 21.74 -31.35
C ASP A 29 19.06 20.89 -30.18
N LYS A 30 18.65 21.54 -29.08
CA LYS A 30 18.15 20.87 -27.87
C LYS A 30 16.89 20.02 -28.11
N ASN A 31 15.95 20.49 -28.94
CA ASN A 31 14.71 19.78 -29.25
C ASN A 31 15.00 18.55 -30.15
N GLN A 32 15.89 18.72 -31.13
CA GLN A 32 16.35 17.66 -32.00
C GLN A 32 17.07 16.57 -31.20
N ARG A 33 17.94 16.95 -30.25
CA ARG A 33 18.61 15.98 -29.36
C ARG A 33 17.61 15.20 -28.51
N GLN A 34 16.59 15.86 -27.95
CA GLN A 34 15.53 15.18 -27.20
C GLN A 34 14.71 14.22 -28.09
N CYS A 35 14.41 14.61 -29.33
CA CYS A 35 13.74 13.75 -30.31
C CYS A 35 14.61 12.54 -30.68
N VAL A 36 15.91 12.75 -30.96
CA VAL A 36 16.86 11.67 -31.28
C VAL A 36 17.03 10.74 -30.08
N GLU A 37 17.17 11.27 -28.88
CA GLU A 37 17.30 10.49 -27.66
C GLU A 37 16.03 9.68 -27.38
N TYR A 38 14.86 10.27 -27.55
CA TYR A 38 13.59 9.55 -27.43
C TYR A 38 13.50 8.45 -28.50
N ALA A 39 13.83 8.74 -29.76
CA ALA A 39 13.80 7.75 -30.84
C ALA A 39 14.76 6.58 -30.58
N LEU A 40 15.96 6.86 -30.06
CA LEU A 40 16.97 5.85 -29.73
C LEU A 40 16.61 5.04 -28.47
N LYS A 41 15.91 5.64 -27.49
CA LYS A 41 15.56 4.98 -26.21
C LYS A 41 14.15 4.41 -26.16
N ALA A 42 13.28 4.77 -27.12
CA ALA A 42 11.90 4.33 -27.14
C ALA A 42 11.84 2.79 -27.19
N ARG A 43 11.06 2.23 -26.27
CA ARG A 43 10.74 0.80 -26.25
C ARG A 43 9.26 0.63 -26.58
N PRO A 44 8.88 -0.43 -27.31
CA PRO A 44 7.48 -0.66 -27.63
C PRO A 44 6.67 -0.87 -26.36
N LEU A 45 5.55 -0.17 -26.24
CA LEU A 45 4.58 -0.40 -25.18
C LEU A 45 3.94 -1.77 -25.39
N ARG A 46 4.09 -2.68 -24.41
CA ARG A 46 3.46 -4.00 -24.45
C ARG A 46 1.98 -3.88 -24.09
N ARG A 47 1.10 -3.78 -25.09
CA ARG A 47 -0.35 -3.91 -24.89
C ARG A 47 -0.73 -5.38 -24.82
N TYR A 48 -1.32 -5.81 -23.70
CA TYR A 48 -1.82 -7.18 -23.56
C TYR A 48 -3.06 -7.37 -24.43
N ILE A 49 -3.01 -8.30 -25.39
CA ILE A 49 -4.15 -8.70 -26.22
C ILE A 49 -4.36 -10.21 -26.03
N PRO A 50 -5.51 -10.65 -25.49
CA PRO A 50 -5.77 -12.07 -25.26
C PRO A 50 -5.99 -12.82 -26.58
N LYS A 51 -5.42 -14.04 -26.68
CA LYS A 51 -5.58 -14.90 -27.87
C LYS A 51 -6.90 -15.68 -27.90
N ASN A 52 -7.48 -15.97 -26.74
CA ASN A 52 -8.72 -16.76 -26.65
C ASN A 52 -9.92 -15.86 -27.00
N PRO A 53 -10.81 -16.27 -27.94
CA PRO A 53 -11.95 -15.47 -28.37
C PRO A 53 -12.94 -15.12 -27.23
N TYR A 54 -13.15 -16.01 -26.26
CA TYR A 54 -14.02 -15.72 -25.11
C TYR A 54 -13.40 -14.65 -24.21
N GLN A 55 -12.10 -14.76 -23.94
CA GLN A 55 -11.36 -13.78 -23.15
C GLN A 55 -11.28 -12.42 -23.85
N TYR A 56 -11.16 -12.43 -25.18
CA TYR A 56 -11.14 -11.22 -26.00
C TYR A 56 -12.46 -10.44 -25.88
N LYS A 57 -13.61 -11.12 -25.83
CA LYS A 57 -14.90 -10.43 -25.59
C LYS A 57 -14.90 -9.66 -24.27
N PHE A 58 -14.47 -10.29 -23.18
CA PHE A 58 -14.36 -9.63 -21.87
C PHE A 58 -13.36 -8.47 -21.89
N TRP A 59 -12.18 -8.69 -22.48
CA TRP A 59 -11.16 -7.67 -22.62
C TRP A 59 -11.64 -6.47 -23.44
N TYR A 60 -12.38 -6.72 -24.53
CA TYR A 60 -12.95 -5.67 -25.36
C TYR A 60 -13.96 -4.80 -24.60
N VAL A 61 -14.85 -5.43 -23.82
CA VAL A 61 -15.83 -4.71 -22.99
C VAL A 61 -15.13 -3.85 -21.93
N VAL A 62 -14.20 -4.44 -21.18
CA VAL A 62 -13.53 -3.76 -20.06
C VAL A 62 -12.59 -2.65 -20.52
N ASN A 63 -11.97 -2.78 -21.71
CA ASN A 63 -11.09 -1.77 -22.30
C ASN A 63 -11.87 -0.74 -23.15
N SER A 64 -13.21 -0.80 -23.19
CA SER A 64 -14.01 0.15 -23.95
C SER A 64 -14.22 1.46 -23.17
N SER A 65 -14.18 2.60 -23.88
CA SER A 65 -14.42 3.91 -23.28
C SER A 65 -15.79 4.05 -22.60
N PRO A 66 -16.90 3.49 -23.12
CA PRO A 66 -18.18 3.54 -22.41
C PRO A 66 -18.16 2.87 -21.04
N PHE A 67 -17.45 1.73 -20.90
CA PHE A 67 -17.29 1.05 -19.63
C PHE A 67 -16.51 1.92 -18.63
N GLU A 68 -15.44 2.57 -19.09
CA GLU A 68 -14.64 3.48 -18.27
C GLU A 68 -15.47 4.66 -17.74
N TYR A 69 -16.24 5.34 -18.61
CA TYR A 69 -17.11 6.44 -18.20
C TYR A 69 -18.22 5.98 -17.25
N MET A 70 -18.81 4.81 -17.48
CA MET A 70 -19.81 4.23 -16.57
C MET A 70 -19.22 4.02 -15.16
N MET A 71 -18.03 3.43 -15.06
CA MET A 71 -17.36 3.22 -13.77
C MET A 71 -17.03 4.55 -13.08
N PHE A 72 -16.56 5.55 -13.84
CA PHE A 72 -16.27 6.87 -13.29
C PHE A 72 -17.51 7.53 -12.68
N VAL A 73 -18.66 7.47 -13.38
CA VAL A 73 -19.94 7.98 -12.85
C VAL A 73 -20.36 7.23 -11.59
N LEU A 74 -20.23 5.90 -11.55
CA LEU A 74 -20.55 5.10 -10.37
C LEU A 74 -19.67 5.45 -9.17
N ILE A 75 -18.38 5.73 -9.38
CA ILE A 75 -17.47 6.19 -8.32
C ILE A 75 -17.96 7.53 -7.76
N MET A 76 -18.29 8.49 -8.64
CA MET A 76 -18.80 9.80 -8.20
C MET A 76 -20.10 9.67 -7.41
N LEU A 77 -21.03 8.83 -7.86
CA LEU A 77 -22.29 8.57 -7.14
C LEU A 77 -22.06 7.89 -5.79
N ASN A 78 -21.15 6.91 -5.71
CA ASN A 78 -20.79 6.26 -4.45
C ASN A 78 -20.17 7.25 -3.46
N THR A 79 -19.26 8.11 -3.92
CA THR A 79 -18.67 9.16 -3.08
C THR A 79 -19.74 10.12 -2.54
N LEU A 80 -20.72 10.51 -3.37
CA LEU A 80 -21.84 11.34 -2.92
C LEU A 80 -22.73 10.62 -1.90
N CYS A 81 -23.01 9.32 -2.09
CA CYS A 81 -23.82 8.54 -1.16
C CYS A 81 -23.16 8.42 0.22
N LEU A 82 -21.85 8.16 0.26
CA LEU A 82 -21.08 8.16 1.50
C LEU A 82 -21.04 9.54 2.16
N ALA A 83 -20.92 10.61 1.37
CA ALA A 83 -20.89 11.98 1.89
C ALA A 83 -22.22 12.46 2.50
N MET A 84 -23.36 11.87 2.11
CA MET A 84 -24.69 12.21 2.65
C MET A 84 -24.99 11.55 4.01
N GLN A 85 -24.17 10.59 4.44
CA GLN A 85 -24.32 9.94 5.74
C GLN A 85 -24.04 10.93 6.88
N HIS A 86 -24.90 10.96 7.91
CA HIS A 86 -24.82 11.86 9.05
C HIS A 86 -25.26 11.16 10.34
N TYR A 87 -24.89 11.73 11.49
CA TYR A 87 -25.26 11.22 12.81
C TYR A 87 -26.75 11.49 13.11
N GLU A 88 -27.45 10.57 13.79
CA GLU A 88 -28.90 10.60 14.08
C GLU A 88 -29.84 10.51 12.85
N GLN A 89 -29.53 9.60 11.93
CA GLN A 89 -30.39 9.33 10.78
C GLN A 89 -31.65 8.52 11.10
N SER A 90 -32.70 8.73 10.31
CA SER A 90 -33.89 7.89 10.36
C SER A 90 -33.54 6.46 9.94
N LYS A 91 -34.17 5.46 10.58
CA LYS A 91 -33.92 4.04 10.30
C LYS A 91 -34.13 3.69 8.81
N MET A 92 -35.17 4.28 8.19
CA MET A 92 -35.46 4.08 6.77
C MET A 92 -34.36 4.64 5.86
N PHE A 93 -33.76 5.78 6.21
CA PHE A 93 -32.64 6.34 5.45
C PHE A 93 -31.40 5.46 5.57
N ASN A 94 -31.11 4.97 6.77
CA ASN A 94 -29.97 4.06 7.01
C ASN A 94 -30.12 2.75 6.21
N ASP A 95 -31.28 2.10 6.29
CA ASP A 95 -31.55 0.87 5.54
C ASP A 95 -31.42 1.09 4.02
N ALA A 96 -31.87 2.24 3.51
CA ALA A 96 -31.72 2.60 2.09
C ALA A 96 -30.25 2.82 1.69
N MET A 97 -29.46 3.50 2.52
CA MET A 97 -28.03 3.71 2.28
C MET A 97 -27.25 2.39 2.31
N ASP A 98 -27.59 1.47 3.22
CA ASP A 98 -26.95 0.16 3.33
C ASP A 98 -27.22 -0.70 2.08
N ILE A 99 -28.47 -0.73 1.60
CA ILE A 99 -28.81 -1.41 0.34
C ILE A 99 -28.00 -0.82 -0.82
N LEU A 100 -27.91 0.51 -0.89
CA LEU A 100 -27.24 1.21 -1.97
C LEU A 100 -25.71 0.97 -1.95
N ASN A 101 -25.09 0.99 -0.78
CA ASN A 101 -23.68 0.63 -0.60
C ASN A 101 -23.41 -0.83 -0.98
N MET A 102 -24.33 -1.74 -0.65
CA MET A 102 -24.23 -3.15 -1.03
C MET A 102 -24.33 -3.32 -2.56
N VAL A 103 -25.20 -2.56 -3.23
CA VAL A 103 -25.31 -2.54 -4.70
C VAL A 103 -24.01 -2.03 -5.34
N PHE A 104 -23.47 -0.89 -4.89
CA PHE A 104 -22.19 -0.38 -5.41
C PHE A 104 -21.06 -1.38 -5.21
N THR A 105 -20.96 -1.96 -4.01
CA THR A 105 -19.98 -3.00 -3.71
C THR A 105 -20.12 -4.19 -4.68
N GLY A 106 -21.35 -4.63 -4.94
CA GLY A 106 -21.63 -5.69 -5.91
C GLY A 106 -21.16 -5.33 -7.33
N VAL A 107 -21.44 -4.11 -7.81
CA VAL A 107 -21.03 -3.66 -9.15
C VAL A 107 -19.51 -3.55 -9.29
N PHE A 108 -18.81 -2.96 -8.31
CA PHE A 108 -17.35 -2.90 -8.31
C PHE A 108 -16.71 -4.30 -8.20
N THR A 109 -17.33 -5.21 -7.46
CA THR A 109 -16.87 -6.61 -7.38
C THR A 109 -16.98 -7.31 -8.73
N VAL A 110 -18.10 -7.14 -9.44
CA VAL A 110 -18.27 -7.69 -10.80
C VAL A 110 -17.26 -7.08 -11.76
N GLU A 111 -17.03 -5.76 -11.69
CA GLU A 111 -16.00 -5.07 -12.50
C GLU A 111 -14.60 -5.65 -12.25
N MET A 112 -14.22 -5.85 -10.98
CA MET A 112 -12.96 -6.48 -10.60
C MET A 112 -12.84 -7.88 -11.23
N VAL A 113 -13.87 -8.72 -11.12
CA VAL A 113 -13.88 -10.08 -11.68
C VAL A 113 -13.72 -10.06 -13.21
N LEU A 114 -14.45 -9.16 -13.90
CA LEU A 114 -14.33 -8.99 -15.36
C LEU A 114 -12.91 -8.58 -15.77
N LYS A 115 -12.28 -7.65 -15.03
CA LYS A 115 -10.89 -7.23 -15.24
C LYS A 115 -9.90 -8.39 -15.02
N VAL A 116 -10.07 -9.19 -13.98
CA VAL A 116 -9.22 -10.36 -13.71
C VAL A 116 -9.32 -11.38 -14.85
N ILE A 117 -10.52 -11.68 -15.34
CA ILE A 117 -10.73 -12.59 -16.47
C ILE A 117 -10.12 -12.02 -17.76
N ALA A 118 -10.29 -10.72 -18.00
CA ALA A 118 -9.79 -10.04 -19.19
C ALA A 118 -8.26 -10.01 -19.25
N PHE A 119 -7.60 -9.59 -18.18
CA PHE A 119 -6.15 -9.38 -18.17
C PHE A 119 -5.34 -10.61 -17.73
N LYS A 120 -5.99 -11.63 -17.15
CA LYS A 120 -5.35 -12.84 -16.59
C LYS A 120 -4.00 -12.49 -15.99
N PRO A 121 -3.97 -11.74 -14.88
CA PRO A 121 -2.72 -11.34 -14.27
C PRO A 121 -1.98 -12.60 -13.82
N LYS A 122 -1.09 -13.10 -14.69
CA LYS A 122 -0.43 -14.40 -14.51
C LYS A 122 0.40 -14.43 -13.23
N ALA A 123 0.80 -13.27 -12.71
CA ALA A 123 1.64 -13.13 -11.54
C ALA A 123 0.86 -12.81 -10.24
N LEU A 124 -0.30 -12.14 -10.31
CA LEU A 124 -1.00 -11.67 -9.09
C LEU A 124 -1.38 -12.78 -8.11
N PRO A 125 -1.93 -13.95 -8.51
CA PRO A 125 -2.27 -14.98 -7.53
C PRO A 125 -1.02 -15.58 -6.88
N TYR A 126 0.09 -15.71 -7.61
CA TYR A 126 1.35 -16.20 -7.03
C TYR A 126 1.99 -15.18 -6.09
N VAL A 127 1.94 -13.89 -6.43
CA VAL A 127 2.42 -12.81 -5.57
C VAL A 127 1.57 -12.70 -4.31
N ALA A 128 0.24 -12.76 -4.44
CA ALA A 128 -0.68 -12.75 -3.30
C ALA A 128 -0.49 -13.99 -2.40
N LEU A 129 -0.30 -15.17 -3.00
CA LEU A 129 0.03 -16.40 -2.26
C LEU A 129 1.35 -16.26 -1.50
N LEU A 130 2.37 -15.67 -2.11
CA LEU A 130 3.66 -15.43 -1.49
C LEU A 130 3.55 -14.43 -0.32
N ILE A 131 2.79 -13.35 -0.49
CA ILE A 131 2.52 -12.39 0.59
C ILE A 131 1.75 -13.08 1.72
N ALA A 132 0.69 -13.84 1.41
CA ALA A 132 -0.08 -14.58 2.42
C ALA A 132 0.79 -15.59 3.18
N MET A 133 1.68 -16.29 2.47
CA MET A 133 2.65 -17.22 3.06
C MET A 133 3.65 -16.50 3.98
N LEU A 134 4.13 -15.32 3.58
CA LEU A 134 5.00 -14.49 4.40
C LEU A 134 4.28 -14.07 5.69
N PHE A 135 3.08 -13.52 5.60
CA PHE A 135 2.28 -13.13 6.77
C PHE A 135 1.99 -14.32 7.69
N PHE A 136 1.70 -15.50 7.12
CA PHE A 136 1.49 -16.72 7.90
C PHE A 136 2.74 -17.12 8.69
N ILE A 137 3.90 -17.18 8.03
CA ILE A 137 5.17 -17.56 8.67
C ILE A 137 5.51 -16.58 9.80
N TYR A 138 5.46 -15.28 9.51
CA TYR A 138 5.77 -14.26 10.51
C TYR A 138 4.76 -14.26 11.66
N ALA A 139 3.45 -14.41 11.40
CA ALA A 139 2.45 -14.46 12.46
C ALA A 139 2.70 -15.62 13.43
N VAL A 140 3.00 -16.81 12.92
CA VAL A 140 3.30 -17.98 13.77
C VAL A 140 4.58 -17.78 14.58
N ILE A 141 5.65 -17.26 13.97
CA ILE A 141 6.91 -16.96 14.67
C ILE A 141 6.68 -15.88 15.74
N GLY A 142 5.96 -14.81 15.41
CA GLY A 142 5.64 -13.71 16.32
C GLY A 142 4.81 -14.16 17.52
N MET A 143 3.84 -15.04 17.31
CA MET A 143 3.07 -15.67 18.39
C MET A 143 3.96 -16.50 19.33
N GLN A 144 4.88 -17.31 18.78
CA GLN A 144 5.77 -18.14 19.59
C GLN A 144 6.77 -17.32 20.40
N MET A 145 7.28 -16.23 19.83
CA MET A 145 8.33 -15.42 20.46
C MET A 145 7.79 -14.32 21.38
N PHE A 146 6.66 -13.69 21.01
CA PHE A 146 6.14 -12.48 21.67
C PHE A 146 4.72 -12.66 22.22
N GLY A 147 4.09 -13.82 22.06
CA GLY A 147 2.73 -14.08 22.53
C GLY A 147 2.56 -14.01 24.07
N LYS A 148 3.65 -14.18 24.83
CA LYS A 148 3.61 -14.10 26.31
C LYS A 148 3.77 -12.68 26.88
N VAL A 149 3.99 -11.67 26.04
CA VAL A 149 4.14 -10.27 26.50
C VAL A 149 2.79 -9.76 27.00
N ALA A 150 2.75 -9.25 28.23
CA ALA A 150 1.53 -8.74 28.84
C ALA A 150 0.96 -7.52 28.09
N MET A 151 -0.35 -7.52 27.91
CA MET A 151 -1.09 -6.40 27.34
C MET A 151 -1.23 -5.28 28.38
N ARG A 152 -0.82 -4.05 28.04
CA ARG A 152 -1.01 -2.86 28.88
C ARG A 152 -1.54 -1.70 28.04
N ASP A 153 -2.55 -1.00 28.51
CA ASP A 153 -3.22 0.07 27.73
C ASP A 153 -2.29 1.23 27.33
N ASN A 154 -1.27 1.52 28.15
CA ASN A 154 -0.30 2.59 27.89
C ASN A 154 0.92 2.12 27.07
N ASN A 155 0.90 0.91 26.52
CA ASN A 155 1.98 0.34 25.73
C ASN A 155 1.50 0.03 24.30
N GLN A 156 2.46 -0.14 23.39
CA GLN A 156 2.16 -0.56 22.03
C GLN A 156 1.61 -1.99 21.96
N ILE A 157 1.95 -2.85 22.94
CA ILE A 157 1.32 -4.15 23.11
C ILE A 157 0.11 -4.02 24.05
N ASN A 158 -1.08 -4.11 23.48
CA ASN A 158 -2.35 -3.93 24.17
C ASN A 158 -3.43 -4.86 23.58
N ARG A 159 -4.68 -4.75 24.06
CA ARG A 159 -5.79 -5.60 23.64
C ARG A 159 -6.07 -5.57 22.13
N ASN A 160 -5.76 -4.47 21.46
CA ASN A 160 -5.98 -4.27 20.02
C ASN A 160 -4.71 -4.50 19.18
N ASN A 161 -3.56 -4.70 19.82
CA ASN A 161 -2.28 -4.83 19.13
C ASN A 161 -1.39 -5.83 19.90
N ASN A 162 -1.47 -7.11 19.57
CA ASN A 162 -0.73 -8.17 20.27
C ASN A 162 -0.47 -9.40 19.39
N PHE A 163 0.34 -10.31 19.92
CA PHE A 163 0.70 -11.60 19.31
C PHE A 163 0.06 -12.80 20.02
N GLN A 164 -1.01 -12.62 20.80
CA GLN A 164 -1.59 -13.73 21.57
C GLN A 164 -2.41 -14.70 20.73
N THR A 165 -3.04 -14.20 19.65
CA THR A 165 -3.85 -15.01 18.74
C THR A 165 -3.43 -14.79 17.29
N PHE A 166 -3.67 -15.81 16.45
CA PHE A 166 -3.30 -15.74 15.04
C PHE A 166 -3.92 -14.55 14.28
N PRO A 167 -5.23 -14.27 14.38
CA PRO A 167 -5.81 -13.12 13.68
C PRO A 167 -5.22 -11.78 14.17
N GLN A 168 -4.97 -11.62 15.46
CA GLN A 168 -4.38 -10.39 16.01
C GLN A 168 -2.93 -10.21 15.57
N ALA A 169 -2.13 -11.28 15.53
CA ALA A 169 -0.77 -11.25 15.02
C ALA A 169 -0.73 -10.83 13.54
N VAL A 170 -1.65 -11.32 12.71
CA VAL A 170 -1.77 -10.91 11.31
C VAL A 170 -2.17 -9.44 11.18
N LEU A 171 -3.11 -8.95 12.00
CA LEU A 171 -3.51 -7.55 12.02
C LEU A 171 -2.37 -6.62 12.46
N LEU A 172 -1.60 -7.01 13.48
CA LEU A 172 -0.41 -6.28 13.92
C LEU A 172 0.67 -6.25 12.82
N LEU A 173 0.89 -7.36 12.13
CA LEU A 173 1.82 -7.39 10.98
C LEU A 173 1.34 -6.52 9.83
N PHE A 174 0.02 -6.48 9.57
CA PHE A 174 -0.55 -5.58 8.57
C PHE A 174 -0.31 -4.11 8.94
N ARG A 175 -0.52 -3.75 10.21
CA ARG A 175 -0.16 -2.42 10.75
C ARG A 175 1.33 -2.10 10.58
N CYS A 176 2.22 -3.08 10.76
CA CYS A 176 3.64 -2.88 10.51
C CYS A 176 3.95 -2.68 9.02
N ALA A 177 3.27 -3.41 8.13
CA ALA A 177 3.44 -3.32 6.68
C ALA A 177 2.95 -1.98 6.11
N THR A 178 1.96 -1.32 6.74
CA THR A 178 1.55 0.05 6.41
C THR A 178 2.51 1.11 6.95
N GLY A 179 3.52 0.71 7.74
CA GLY A 179 4.51 1.61 8.34
C GLY A 179 4.03 2.32 9.61
N GLU A 180 2.90 1.93 10.19
CA GLU A 180 2.33 2.61 11.35
C GLU A 180 3.00 2.17 12.67
N ALA A 181 3.91 3.00 13.19
CA ALA A 181 4.56 2.84 14.50
C ALA A 181 5.28 1.49 14.72
N TRP A 182 5.69 0.81 13.64
CA TRP A 182 6.34 -0.51 13.70
C TRP A 182 7.61 -0.55 14.58
N GLN A 183 8.33 0.57 14.65
CA GLN A 183 9.53 0.73 15.48
C GLN A 183 9.18 0.66 16.97
N GLU A 184 8.08 1.29 17.37
CA GLU A 184 7.64 1.29 18.77
C GLU A 184 7.11 -0.09 19.18
N ILE A 185 6.44 -0.79 18.26
CA ILE A 185 6.01 -2.18 18.45
C ILE A 185 7.23 -3.10 18.63
N MET A 186 8.27 -2.92 17.82
CA MET A 186 9.54 -3.63 17.97
C MET A 186 10.17 -3.39 19.34
N LEU A 187 10.25 -2.13 19.79
CA LEU A 187 10.78 -1.78 21.11
C LEU A 187 9.93 -2.34 22.27
N ALA A 188 8.63 -2.51 22.05
CA ALA A 188 7.74 -3.14 23.01
C ALA A 188 7.92 -4.66 23.11
N CYS A 189 8.57 -5.30 22.13
CA CYS A 189 8.88 -6.74 22.11
C CYS A 189 10.33 -7.10 22.52
N LEU A 190 11.19 -6.11 22.79
CA LEU A 190 12.53 -6.30 23.34
C LEU A 190 12.49 -6.97 24.74
N PRO A 191 13.58 -7.58 25.24
CA PRO A 191 13.57 -8.24 26.55
C PRO A 191 13.34 -7.25 27.69
N GLY A 192 12.94 -7.77 28.87
CA GLY A 192 12.66 -6.96 30.05
C GLY A 192 11.19 -6.53 30.18
N LYS A 193 10.26 -7.21 29.50
CA LYS A 193 8.83 -6.88 29.51
C LYS A 193 8.10 -7.76 30.49
N LEU A 194 7.02 -7.21 31.04
CA LEU A 194 6.12 -7.96 31.89
C LEU A 194 5.51 -9.13 31.11
N CYS A 195 5.58 -10.33 31.66
CA CYS A 195 4.88 -11.51 31.18
C CYS A 195 3.39 -11.46 31.53
N ASP A 196 2.55 -12.01 30.65
CA ASP A 196 1.13 -12.19 30.95
C ASP A 196 0.95 -13.04 32.21
N PRO A 197 0.10 -12.65 33.19
CA PRO A 197 -0.14 -13.43 34.41
C PRO A 197 -0.58 -14.88 34.17
N GLU A 198 -1.20 -15.18 33.02
CA GLU A 198 -1.62 -16.53 32.65
C GLU A 198 -0.48 -17.38 32.06
N SER A 199 0.72 -16.80 31.87
CA SER A 199 1.89 -17.50 31.36
C SER A 199 2.63 -18.25 32.46
N ASP A 200 3.23 -19.40 32.11
CA ASP A 200 4.12 -20.12 33.00
C ASP A 200 5.46 -19.36 33.18
N TYR A 201 5.67 -18.74 34.35
CA TYR A 201 6.93 -18.13 34.79
C TYR A 201 7.17 -18.42 36.28
N ASN A 202 8.44 -18.44 36.72
CA ASN A 202 8.75 -18.66 38.13
C ASN A 202 8.54 -17.37 38.96
N PRO A 203 8.17 -17.49 40.26
CA PRO A 203 8.08 -16.32 41.13
C PRO A 203 9.37 -15.50 41.13
N GLY A 204 9.27 -14.21 40.79
CA GLY A 204 10.41 -13.30 40.62
C GLY A 204 10.90 -13.11 39.17
N GLU A 205 10.38 -13.86 38.21
CA GLU A 205 10.74 -13.78 36.78
C GLU A 205 9.70 -13.03 35.92
N GLU A 206 8.91 -12.15 36.52
CA GLU A 206 7.81 -11.44 35.87
C GLU A 206 8.24 -10.55 34.68
N TYR A 207 9.49 -10.09 34.65
CA TYR A 207 10.03 -9.19 33.61
C TYR A 207 10.95 -9.90 32.60
N THR A 208 10.78 -11.20 32.41
CA THR A 208 11.63 -12.00 31.52
C THR A 208 11.10 -12.13 30.09
N CYS A 209 9.90 -11.63 29.81
CA CYS A 209 9.30 -11.72 28.48
C CYS A 209 9.88 -10.71 27.48
N GLY A 210 9.77 -11.05 26.20
CA GLY A 210 10.42 -10.34 25.09
C GLY A 210 11.77 -10.93 24.70
N SER A 211 12.28 -10.57 23.53
CA SER A 211 13.52 -11.14 22.99
C SER A 211 14.28 -10.14 22.12
N ASN A 212 15.61 -10.20 22.17
CA ASN A 212 16.47 -9.42 21.27
C ASN A 212 16.26 -9.80 19.79
N PHE A 213 15.68 -10.98 19.54
CA PHE A 213 15.27 -11.40 18.20
C PHE A 213 14.22 -10.46 17.57
N ALA A 214 13.51 -9.65 18.37
CA ALA A 214 12.56 -8.65 17.87
C ALA A 214 13.18 -7.72 16.82
N ILE A 215 14.42 -7.27 17.02
CA ILE A 215 15.10 -6.37 16.09
C ILE A 215 15.22 -7.01 14.70
N VAL A 216 15.73 -8.25 14.66
CA VAL A 216 15.91 -8.99 13.41
C VAL A 216 14.57 -9.28 12.77
N TYR A 217 13.59 -9.75 13.56
CA TYR A 217 12.24 -10.09 13.10
C TYR A 217 11.52 -8.92 12.42
N PHE A 218 11.49 -7.74 13.04
CA PHE A 218 10.77 -6.59 12.49
C PHE A 218 11.50 -5.95 11.31
N ILE A 219 12.84 -5.86 11.35
CA ILE A 219 13.63 -5.33 10.23
C ILE A 219 13.53 -6.26 9.02
N SER A 220 13.61 -7.59 9.21
CA SER A 220 13.50 -8.54 8.10
C SER A 220 12.10 -8.66 7.51
N PHE A 221 11.06 -8.36 8.29
CA PHE A 221 9.69 -8.28 7.79
C PHE A 221 9.45 -7.02 6.95
N TYR A 222 10.11 -5.92 7.32
CA TYR A 222 9.91 -4.61 6.68
C TYR A 222 10.70 -4.47 5.36
N MET A 223 11.88 -5.09 5.27
CA MET A 223 12.75 -5.11 4.08
C MET A 223 12.23 -6.05 2.98
#